data_AF-A0A954V2V1-F1
#
_entry.id   AF-A0A954V2V1-F1
#
_cell.length_a   1.000
_cell.length_b   1.000
_cell.length_c   1.000
_cell.angle_alpha   90.00
_cell.angle_beta   90.00
_cell.angle_gamma   90.00
#
_symmetry.space_group_name_H-M   'P 1'
#
loop_
_entity.id
_entity.type
_entity.pdbx_description
1 polymer ?
#
loop_
_entity_poly.entity_id
_entity_poly.type
_entity_poly.pdbx_seq_one_letter_code
_entity_poly.pdbx_strand_id
1 'polypeptide(L)'
;MPENEPEEQWVELYNKGDQPVDLSGWELSDAIDYEIPSGTVLGPGEYLVVSNDAAALSAKYPTIEVVGDFDGNLSRSGERLELLDLRGNPVDTVDYRDGGRWDGLADSGGSSLELRDPHADNAVPESWHSSDESADAPWQTITYRGRATSTFGPTQWNEFVLGLLGSGEVLLDDISVVEDPDGAARQVIQNGTFEADTVGSSASTWRIIGTHEQSYVQVDPTDPNNHVLRLVATGPTEHMHNQAQTTLRAGGTYITINGNAVYEISLRAKWLSGSDLLNTRLYFNRLPATTPLLTTTTWGTPGQQNSRFVSNIGPTYSGLSHGPTVPAPDQDVLVSVTAADPDGITSMRVVYAVNG
;
A
#
# COMPACT_ATOMS: atom_id res chain seq x y z
N MET A 1 4.54 3.08 8.31
CA MET A 1 4.76 2.43 9.63
C MET A 1 3.64 1.45 9.99
N PRO A 2 3.93 0.24 10.51
CA PRO A 2 2.88 -0.68 10.98
C PRO A 2 2.17 -0.12 12.21
N GLU A 3 0.90 -0.48 12.46
CA GLU A 3 0.00 0.07 13.51
C GLU A 3 0.58 0.03 14.94
N ASN A 4 1.64 -0.75 15.20
CA ASN A 4 2.10 -1.07 16.56
C ASN A 4 3.58 -0.78 16.90
N GLU A 5 4.37 -0.11 16.05
CA GLU A 5 5.79 0.19 16.35
C GLU A 5 6.08 1.71 16.36
N PRO A 6 5.73 2.44 17.44
CA PRO A 6 6.03 3.87 17.57
C PRO A 6 7.53 4.15 17.80
N GLU A 7 8.34 3.13 18.07
CA GLU A 7 9.75 3.24 18.47
C GLU A 7 10.74 3.22 17.28
N GLU A 8 10.27 3.34 16.03
CA GLU A 8 11.13 3.22 14.84
C GLU A 8 10.91 4.34 13.79
N GLN A 9 10.51 5.53 14.22
CA GLN A 9 10.35 6.69 13.34
C GLN A 9 11.70 7.26 12.91
N TRP A 10 11.84 7.54 11.62
CA TRP A 10 13.06 8.11 11.08
C TRP A 10 12.80 9.14 9.98
N VAL A 11 13.78 10.04 9.83
CA VAL A 11 13.95 10.99 8.74
C VAL A 11 15.30 10.69 8.08
N GLU A 12 15.36 10.77 6.76
CA GLU A 12 16.61 10.61 6.01
C GLU A 12 16.96 11.88 5.27
N LEU A 13 18.23 12.26 5.36
CA LEU A 13 18.82 13.33 4.58
C LEU A 13 19.67 12.72 3.47
N TYR A 14 19.49 13.20 2.25
CA TYR A 14 20.27 12.78 1.09
C TYR A 14 21.02 13.96 0.48
N ASN A 15 22.34 13.83 0.34
CA ASN A 15 23.12 14.84 -0.38
C ASN A 15 23.03 14.62 -1.89
N LYS A 16 22.06 15.30 -2.53
CA LYS A 16 21.89 15.30 -4.00
C LYS A 16 22.90 16.15 -4.77
N GLY A 17 23.84 16.80 -4.08
CA GLY A 17 24.89 17.63 -4.67
C GLY A 17 26.12 16.83 -5.10
N ASP A 18 27.11 17.52 -5.68
CA ASP A 18 28.39 16.96 -6.13
C ASP A 18 29.55 17.27 -5.17
N GLN A 19 29.28 17.97 -4.06
CA GLN A 19 30.26 18.32 -3.02
C GLN A 19 29.83 17.82 -1.64
N PRO A 20 30.78 17.52 -0.74
CA PRO A 20 30.47 17.21 0.64
C PRO A 20 29.83 18.42 1.35
N VAL A 21 28.87 18.15 2.22
CA VAL A 21 28.17 19.14 3.06
C VAL A 21 28.45 18.84 4.52
N ASP A 22 28.94 19.84 5.26
CA ASP A 22 29.11 19.76 6.71
C ASP A 22 27.77 20.13 7.38
N LEU A 23 27.16 19.13 8.03
CA LEU A 23 25.87 19.23 8.71
C LEU A 23 26.02 19.52 10.21
N SER A 24 27.24 19.80 10.69
CA SER A 24 27.49 20.10 12.10
C SER A 24 26.59 21.22 12.62
N GLY A 25 25.76 20.92 13.61
CA GLY A 25 24.84 21.87 14.25
C GLY A 25 23.70 22.35 13.35
N TRP A 26 23.41 21.65 12.26
CA TRP A 26 22.13 21.79 11.55
C TRP A 26 21.02 21.16 12.38
N GLU A 27 19.79 21.59 12.16
CA GLU A 27 18.64 21.16 12.97
C GLU A 27 17.51 20.59 12.10
N LEU A 28 16.88 19.51 12.56
CA LEU A 28 15.53 19.14 12.16
C LEU A 28 14.55 19.80 13.13
N SER A 29 13.49 20.41 12.58
CA SER A 29 12.56 21.28 13.31
C SER A 29 11.10 21.08 12.85
N ASP A 30 10.16 21.68 13.60
CA ASP A 30 8.70 21.66 13.44
C ASP A 30 8.08 20.35 13.96
N ALA A 31 7.96 19.29 13.16
CA ALA A 31 7.40 17.99 13.61
C ALA A 31 8.25 17.28 14.68
N ILE A 32 9.57 17.45 14.61
CA ILE A 32 10.55 16.84 15.50
C ILE A 32 11.64 17.87 15.81
N ASP A 33 12.39 17.65 16.90
CA ASP A 33 13.51 18.48 17.31
C ASP A 33 14.78 17.63 17.39
N TYR A 34 15.78 17.95 16.57
CA TYR A 34 17.09 17.27 16.61
C TYR A 34 18.22 18.15 16.08
N GLU A 35 19.29 18.31 16.87
CA GLU A 35 20.54 18.95 16.44
C GLU A 35 21.53 17.89 15.94
N ILE A 36 22.00 18.03 14.70
CA ILE A 36 22.94 17.09 14.09
C ILE A 36 24.33 17.23 14.73
N PRO A 37 24.95 16.13 15.20
CA PRO A 37 26.22 16.17 15.92
C PRO A 37 27.36 16.85 15.15
N SER A 38 28.25 17.51 15.88
CA SER A 38 29.46 18.10 15.31
C SER A 38 30.36 17.06 14.65
N GLY A 39 30.89 17.38 13.47
CA GLY A 39 31.74 16.49 12.67
C GLY A 39 30.98 15.62 11.67
N THR A 40 29.65 15.77 11.59
CA THR A 40 28.82 15.06 10.61
C THR A 40 28.99 15.70 9.24
N VAL A 41 29.63 14.99 8.31
CA VAL A 41 29.86 15.45 6.95
C VAL A 41 29.26 14.44 5.99
N LEU A 42 28.35 14.89 5.15
CA LEU A 42 27.66 14.06 4.17
C LEU A 42 28.26 14.27 2.79
N GLY A 43 28.93 13.25 2.24
CA GLY A 43 29.50 13.24 0.90
C GLY A 43 28.45 13.22 -0.21
N PRO A 44 28.85 13.45 -1.48
CA PRO A 44 27.94 13.37 -2.62
C PRO A 44 27.27 11.99 -2.72
N GLY A 45 25.94 11.97 -2.78
CA GLY A 45 25.15 10.73 -2.87
C GLY A 45 25.08 9.92 -1.57
N GLU A 46 25.57 10.45 -0.45
CA GLU A 46 25.47 9.79 0.85
C GLU A 46 24.16 10.15 1.57
N TYR A 47 23.81 9.29 2.53
CA TYR A 47 22.59 9.36 3.33
C TYR A 47 22.91 9.49 4.82
N LEU A 48 22.14 10.29 5.55
CA LEU A 48 22.15 10.33 7.01
C LEU A 48 20.75 10.02 7.52
N VAL A 49 20.61 8.99 8.35
CA VAL A 49 19.33 8.60 8.94
C VAL A 49 19.24 9.09 10.38
N VAL A 50 18.16 9.77 10.72
CA VAL A 50 17.89 10.36 12.04
C VAL A 50 16.65 9.69 12.62
N SER A 51 16.77 9.00 13.75
CA SER A 51 15.72 8.16 14.35
C SER A 51 15.26 8.64 15.73
N ASN A 52 14.03 8.29 16.14
CA ASN A 52 13.56 8.49 17.52
C ASN A 52 14.07 7.41 18.49
N ASP A 53 14.54 6.28 17.94
CA ASP A 53 15.37 5.29 18.64
C ASP A 53 16.46 4.83 17.67
N ALA A 54 17.62 5.47 17.74
CA ALA A 54 18.76 5.16 16.89
C ALA A 54 19.32 3.77 17.18
N ALA A 55 19.22 3.29 18.42
CA ALA A 55 19.73 1.97 18.81
C ALA A 55 18.87 0.85 18.23
N ALA A 56 17.54 0.96 18.32
CA ALA A 56 16.60 0.02 17.74
C ALA A 56 16.73 -0.03 16.21
N LEU A 57 16.77 1.14 15.55
CA LEU A 57 16.91 1.21 14.10
C LEU A 57 18.27 0.67 13.64
N SER A 58 19.36 0.98 14.34
CA SER A 58 20.70 0.42 14.02
C SER A 58 20.77 -1.10 14.19
N ALA A 59 20.05 -1.68 15.17
CA ALA A 59 20.00 -3.12 15.34
C ALA A 59 19.32 -3.83 14.15
N LYS A 60 18.37 -3.13 13.53
CA LYS A 60 17.59 -3.59 12.38
C LYS A 60 18.33 -3.35 11.05
N TYR A 61 19.05 -2.25 10.94
CA TYR A 61 19.87 -1.86 9.79
C TYR A 61 21.34 -1.69 10.22
N PRO A 62 22.10 -2.78 10.39
CA PRO A 62 23.44 -2.72 10.99
C PRO A 62 24.52 -2.11 10.10
N THR A 63 24.20 -1.78 8.84
CA THR A 63 25.14 -1.29 7.84
C THR A 63 25.02 0.20 7.54
N ILE A 64 24.04 0.88 8.14
CA ILE A 64 23.79 2.30 7.88
C ILE A 64 24.22 3.16 9.07
N GLU A 65 24.52 4.42 8.80
CA GLU A 65 24.75 5.42 9.84
C GLU A 65 23.39 5.95 10.32
N VAL A 66 23.08 5.67 11.59
CA VAL A 66 21.90 6.20 12.26
C VAL A 66 22.34 7.11 13.40
N VAL A 67 21.79 8.31 13.42
CA VAL A 67 21.90 9.26 14.53
C VAL A 67 20.53 9.47 15.17
N GLY A 68 20.51 10.04 16.36
CA GLY A 68 19.32 10.20 17.19
C GLY A 68 19.71 10.43 18.66
N ASP A 69 18.79 10.34 19.61
CA ASP A 69 17.34 10.16 19.44
C ASP A 69 16.67 11.54 19.31
N PHE A 70 15.82 11.75 18.32
CA PHE A 70 15.09 13.03 18.20
C PHE A 70 13.91 13.13 19.17
N ASP A 71 13.58 14.35 19.59
CA ASP A 71 12.37 14.66 20.35
C ASP A 71 11.19 14.92 19.40
N GLY A 72 9.96 14.71 19.87
CA GLY A 72 8.74 14.88 19.06
C GLY A 72 8.23 13.58 18.45
N ASN A 73 7.38 13.68 17.42
CA ASN A 73 6.79 12.51 16.76
C ASN A 73 6.31 12.87 15.34
N LEU A 74 6.62 12.02 14.37
CA LEU A 74 6.08 12.12 13.01
C LEU A 74 4.64 11.58 12.99
N SER A 75 3.63 12.46 12.85
CA SER A 75 2.25 12.00 12.68
C SER A 75 2.08 11.26 11.36
N ARG A 76 1.23 10.24 11.35
CA ARG A 76 0.88 9.54 10.11
C ARG A 76 -0.03 10.38 9.22
N SER A 77 -0.80 11.29 9.82
CA SER A 77 -1.77 12.12 9.10
C SER A 77 -1.17 13.31 8.34
N GLY A 78 0.15 13.47 8.44
CA GLY A 78 0.86 14.60 7.89
C GLY A 78 1.34 15.58 8.93
N GLU A 79 2.56 16.04 8.74
CA GLU A 79 3.22 17.11 9.48
C GLU A 79 4.10 17.91 8.52
N ARG A 80 4.64 19.00 9.06
CA ARG A 80 5.67 19.80 8.41
C ARG A 80 7.01 19.51 9.06
N LEU A 81 8.02 19.27 8.24
CA LEU A 81 9.39 19.04 8.69
C LEU A 81 10.32 20.04 8.01
N GLU A 82 11.13 20.73 8.80
CA GLU A 82 12.13 21.67 8.30
C GLU A 82 13.56 21.18 8.59
N LEU A 83 14.46 21.38 7.62
CA LEU A 83 15.90 21.26 7.83
C LEU A 83 16.50 22.66 7.85
N LEU A 84 17.16 23.02 8.95
CA LEU A 84 17.77 24.32 9.17
C LEU A 84 19.30 24.22 9.17
N ASP A 85 19.99 25.17 8.55
CA ASP A 85 21.44 25.28 8.65
C ASP A 85 21.89 25.78 10.04
N LEU A 86 23.20 25.77 10.30
CA LEU A 86 23.82 26.26 11.56
C LEU A 86 23.46 27.72 11.92
N ARG A 87 22.86 28.50 11.01
CA ARG A 87 22.43 29.89 11.24
C ARG A 87 20.92 30.01 11.37
N GLY A 88 20.18 28.90 11.36
CA GLY A 88 18.72 28.86 11.40
C GLY A 88 18.04 29.21 10.08
N ASN A 89 18.75 29.15 8.95
CA ASN A 89 18.10 29.34 7.64
C ASN A 89 17.48 28.02 7.16
N PRO A 90 16.25 28.04 6.60
CA PRO A 90 15.67 26.85 6.00
C PRO A 90 16.47 26.42 4.76
N VAL A 91 16.95 25.18 4.79
CA VAL A 91 17.63 24.49 3.69
C VAL A 91 16.63 23.68 2.88
N ASP A 92 15.73 22.96 3.56
CA ASP A 92 14.68 22.17 2.94
C ASP A 92 13.43 22.13 3.84
N THR A 93 12.28 21.85 3.24
CA THR A 93 11.00 21.69 3.95
C THR A 93 10.13 20.69 3.22
N VAL A 94 9.52 19.77 3.97
CA VAL A 94 8.48 18.87 3.45
C VAL A 94 7.21 18.98 4.28
N ASP A 95 6.09 19.15 3.60
CA ASP A 95 4.73 19.16 4.15
C ASP A 95 4.00 17.89 3.68
N TYR A 96 4.19 16.76 4.37
CA TYR A 96 3.61 15.49 3.97
C TYR A 96 2.18 15.29 4.54
N ARG A 97 1.37 14.40 3.93
CA ARG A 97 -0.02 14.12 4.35
C ARG A 97 -0.46 12.67 4.09
N ASP A 98 -1.53 12.23 4.77
CA ASP A 98 -2.23 10.95 4.56
C ASP A 98 -3.37 11.08 3.53
N GLY A 99 -3.01 11.19 2.25
CA GLY A 99 -3.95 10.99 1.15
C GLY A 99 -4.32 12.24 0.34
N GLY A 100 -5.43 12.15 -0.38
CA GLY A 100 -5.73 13.05 -1.49
C GLY A 100 -4.86 12.70 -2.71
N ARG A 101 -3.90 13.55 -3.06
CA ARG A 101 -2.90 13.24 -4.09
C ARG A 101 -1.68 12.50 -3.54
N TRP A 102 -1.49 12.51 -2.22
CA TRP A 102 -0.46 11.73 -1.54
C TRP A 102 -0.85 10.26 -1.54
N ASP A 103 0.14 9.37 -1.69
CA ASP A 103 -0.10 7.94 -1.64
C ASP A 103 -0.59 7.52 -0.23
N GLY A 104 -1.84 7.05 -0.16
CA GLY A 104 -2.48 6.67 1.10
C GLY A 104 -1.99 5.35 1.68
N LEU A 105 -1.15 4.61 0.97
CA LEU A 105 -0.64 3.31 1.44
C LEU A 105 0.37 3.44 2.60
N ALA A 106 1.08 4.56 2.70
CA ALA A 106 2.09 4.83 3.74
C ALA A 106 1.51 4.77 5.17
N ASP A 107 0.23 5.10 5.33
CA ASP A 107 -0.48 5.08 6.61
C ASP A 107 -0.91 3.67 7.05
N SER A 108 -1.05 2.74 6.09
CA SER A 108 -1.91 1.57 6.30
C SER A 108 -1.25 0.27 6.74
N GLY A 109 0.07 0.20 6.99
CA GLY A 109 0.63 -1.01 7.62
C GLY A 109 2.09 -1.38 7.41
N GLY A 110 2.99 -0.42 7.15
CA GLY A 110 4.42 -0.77 7.12
C GLY A 110 5.32 0.25 6.48
N SER A 111 4.98 0.62 5.26
CA SER A 111 5.86 1.38 4.36
C SER A 111 6.25 2.77 4.90
N SER A 112 7.47 3.18 4.58
CA SER A 112 7.96 4.57 4.67
C SER A 112 7.46 5.38 3.46
N LEU A 113 7.48 6.70 3.59
CA LEU A 113 7.25 7.61 2.47
C LEU A 113 8.60 7.94 1.82
N GLU A 114 8.77 7.62 0.55
CA GLU A 114 10.03 7.74 -0.19
C GLU A 114 9.92 8.75 -1.33
N LEU A 115 10.89 9.66 -1.42
CA LEU A 115 11.02 10.57 -2.55
C LEU A 115 11.54 9.77 -3.76
N ARG A 116 10.76 9.75 -4.84
CA ARG A 116 11.02 8.91 -6.01
C ARG A 116 12.13 9.47 -6.89
N ASP A 117 12.27 10.79 -6.93
CA ASP A 117 13.26 11.52 -7.72
C ASP A 117 13.87 12.61 -6.83
N PRO A 118 15.15 12.51 -6.44
CA PRO A 118 15.82 13.49 -5.57
C PRO A 118 15.87 14.92 -6.12
N HIS A 119 15.69 15.10 -7.43
CA HIS A 119 15.72 16.41 -8.09
C HIS A 119 14.32 16.99 -8.28
N ALA A 120 13.26 16.19 -8.13
CA ALA A 120 11.90 16.67 -8.22
C ALA A 120 11.53 17.62 -7.06
N ASP A 121 10.46 18.38 -7.27
CA ASP A 121 9.86 19.22 -6.24
C ASP A 121 9.32 18.31 -5.12
N ASN A 122 9.90 18.38 -3.93
CA ASN A 122 9.51 17.56 -2.78
C ASN A 122 8.30 18.13 -2.04
N ALA A 123 7.77 19.30 -2.43
CA ALA A 123 6.54 19.85 -1.87
C ALA A 123 5.28 19.24 -2.50
N VAL A 124 5.41 18.49 -3.59
CA VAL A 124 4.27 17.92 -4.31
C VAL A 124 4.15 16.40 -4.10
N PRO A 125 2.94 15.90 -3.82
CA PRO A 125 2.69 14.49 -3.55
C PRO A 125 3.16 13.52 -4.64
N GLU A 126 3.07 13.92 -5.91
CA GLU A 126 3.41 13.07 -7.05
C GLU A 126 4.90 12.65 -7.08
N SER A 127 5.75 13.40 -6.38
CA SER A 127 7.17 13.10 -6.21
C SER A 127 7.44 12.03 -5.16
N TRP A 128 6.46 11.73 -4.31
CA TRP A 128 6.56 10.77 -3.21
C TRP A 128 5.77 9.50 -3.51
N HIS A 129 6.17 8.40 -2.89
CA HIS A 129 5.43 7.14 -2.92
C HIS A 129 5.74 6.31 -1.69
N SER A 130 4.83 5.45 -1.27
CA SER A 130 5.14 4.45 -0.23
C SER A 130 6.22 3.49 -0.74
N SER A 131 7.14 3.08 0.13
CA SER A 131 8.13 2.05 -0.19
C SER A 131 7.51 0.77 -0.76
N ASP A 132 8.34 -0.02 -1.43
CA ASP A 132 7.96 -1.29 -2.03
C ASP A 132 8.56 -2.47 -1.26
N GLU A 133 7.82 -3.00 -0.29
CA GLU A 133 8.17 -4.22 0.44
C GLU A 133 7.64 -5.50 -0.22
N SER A 134 7.03 -5.42 -1.41
CA SER A 134 6.32 -6.54 -2.04
C SER A 134 7.22 -7.73 -2.38
N ALA A 135 8.53 -7.51 -2.52
CA ALA A 135 9.50 -8.58 -2.76
C ALA A 135 9.77 -9.40 -1.49
N ASP A 136 9.72 -8.78 -0.32
CA ASP A 136 10.30 -9.32 0.92
C ASP A 136 9.33 -10.19 1.71
N ALA A 137 8.02 -9.89 1.64
CA ALA A 137 7.03 -10.68 2.33
C ALA A 137 6.90 -12.10 1.72
N PRO A 138 6.89 -13.16 2.55
CA PRO A 138 6.75 -14.52 2.06
C PRO A 138 5.30 -14.85 1.70
N TRP A 139 5.12 -15.83 0.82
CA TRP A 139 3.84 -16.51 0.67
C TRP A 139 3.50 -17.28 1.95
N GLN A 140 2.26 -17.14 2.41
CA GLN A 140 1.70 -17.86 3.54
C GLN A 140 0.55 -18.74 3.06
N THR A 141 0.54 -20.01 3.46
CA THR A 141 -0.64 -20.87 3.34
C THR A 141 -1.49 -20.74 4.59
N ILE A 142 -2.74 -20.35 4.42
CA ILE A 142 -3.73 -20.21 5.49
C ILE A 142 -4.70 -21.38 5.36
N THR A 143 -4.97 -22.08 6.46
CA THR A 143 -5.97 -23.16 6.48
C THR A 143 -6.64 -23.20 7.84
N TYR A 144 -7.97 -23.25 7.84
CA TYR A 144 -8.75 -23.38 9.06
C TYR A 144 -10.05 -24.15 8.80
N ARG A 145 -10.54 -24.81 9.86
CA ARG A 145 -11.76 -25.60 9.83
C ARG A 145 -12.75 -25.11 10.86
N GLY A 146 -14.03 -25.25 10.55
CA GLY A 146 -15.08 -25.07 11.54
C GLY A 146 -16.46 -25.33 10.97
N ARG A 147 -17.46 -25.31 11.85
CA ARG A 147 -18.85 -25.41 11.42
C ARG A 147 -19.34 -24.04 10.98
N ALA A 148 -20.07 -23.98 9.88
CA ALA A 148 -20.69 -22.75 9.39
C ALA A 148 -21.99 -22.41 10.16
N THR A 149 -21.96 -22.48 11.49
CA THR A 149 -23.14 -22.26 12.34
C THR A 149 -23.66 -20.84 12.23
N SER A 150 -24.96 -20.67 12.44
CA SER A 150 -25.59 -19.36 12.51
C SER A 150 -26.76 -19.43 13.47
N THR A 151 -26.80 -18.52 14.43
CA THR A 151 -27.89 -18.42 15.40
C THR A 151 -29.05 -17.56 14.87
N PHE A 152 -28.79 -16.65 13.94
CA PHE A 152 -29.77 -15.75 13.32
C PHE A 152 -29.36 -15.41 11.88
N GLY A 153 -30.31 -15.17 10.98
CA GLY A 153 -30.04 -14.72 9.61
C GLY A 153 -30.59 -15.63 8.50
N PRO A 154 -30.50 -15.20 7.24
CA PRO A 154 -31.00 -15.94 6.10
C PRO A 154 -30.17 -17.22 5.85
N THR A 155 -30.82 -18.25 5.33
CA THR A 155 -30.22 -19.57 5.07
C THR A 155 -30.01 -19.87 3.59
N GLN A 156 -30.39 -18.95 2.68
CA GLN A 156 -30.46 -19.21 1.24
C GLN A 156 -29.22 -18.76 0.45
N TRP A 157 -28.20 -18.24 1.14
CA TRP A 157 -27.06 -17.62 0.46
C TRP A 157 -25.87 -18.56 0.34
N ASN A 158 -25.10 -18.30 -0.70
CA ASN A 158 -24.14 -19.22 -1.29
C ASN A 158 -22.84 -18.46 -1.54
N GLU A 159 -22.36 -17.64 -0.61
CA GLU A 159 -21.21 -16.77 -0.88
C GLU A 159 -20.04 -17.04 0.04
N PHE A 160 -18.85 -17.03 -0.54
CA PHE A 160 -17.59 -16.83 0.16
C PHE A 160 -17.15 -15.39 -0.08
N VAL A 161 -16.71 -14.76 1.00
CA VAL A 161 -16.39 -13.33 1.06
C VAL A 161 -15.01 -13.17 1.66
N LEU A 162 -14.22 -12.26 1.12
CA LEU A 162 -12.94 -11.87 1.65
C LEU A 162 -12.67 -10.37 1.44
N GLY A 163 -11.79 -9.82 2.26
CA GLY A 163 -11.33 -8.43 2.14
C GLY A 163 -10.32 -8.08 3.23
N LEU A 164 -9.51 -7.05 2.98
CA LEU A 164 -8.61 -6.46 3.99
C LEU A 164 -9.39 -5.60 4.99
N LEU A 165 -8.94 -5.53 6.24
CA LEU A 165 -9.54 -4.70 7.30
C LEU A 165 -9.03 -3.24 7.31
N GLY A 166 -8.24 -2.85 6.31
CA GLY A 166 -7.80 -1.48 6.07
C GLY A 166 -7.39 -1.32 4.60
N SER A 167 -6.88 -0.15 4.24
CA SER A 167 -6.23 0.05 2.94
C SER A 167 -5.00 -0.84 2.81
N GLY A 168 -4.69 -1.33 1.62
CA GLY A 168 -3.55 -2.22 1.41
C GLY A 168 -3.72 -3.13 0.21
N GLU A 169 -2.71 -3.95 -0.04
CA GLU A 169 -2.65 -4.85 -1.17
C GLU A 169 -2.13 -6.24 -0.78
N VAL A 170 -2.76 -7.27 -1.33
CA VAL A 170 -2.41 -8.67 -1.11
C VAL A 170 -2.57 -9.48 -2.39
N LEU A 171 -1.63 -10.38 -2.67
CA LEU A 171 -1.80 -11.41 -3.68
C LEU A 171 -2.48 -12.63 -3.05
N LEU A 172 -3.53 -13.12 -3.71
CA LEU A 172 -4.30 -14.27 -3.27
C LEU A 172 -4.31 -15.33 -4.35
N ASP A 173 -4.19 -16.58 -3.92
CA ASP A 173 -4.16 -17.73 -4.82
C ASP A 173 -4.62 -19.01 -4.11
N ASP A 174 -4.86 -20.08 -4.86
CA ASP A 174 -5.25 -21.41 -4.39
C ASP A 174 -6.43 -21.39 -3.40
N ILE A 175 -7.40 -20.50 -3.62
CA ILE A 175 -8.54 -20.35 -2.73
C ILE A 175 -9.45 -21.58 -2.82
N SER A 176 -9.71 -22.20 -1.68
CA SER A 176 -10.47 -23.44 -1.57
C SER A 176 -11.44 -23.37 -0.39
N VAL A 177 -12.64 -23.89 -0.61
CA VAL A 177 -13.65 -24.08 0.43
C VAL A 177 -14.22 -25.47 0.24
N VAL A 178 -13.84 -26.39 1.13
CA VAL A 178 -14.26 -27.79 1.09
C VAL A 178 -15.33 -28.02 2.16
N GLU A 179 -16.52 -28.41 1.72
CA GLU A 179 -17.58 -28.90 2.60
C GLU A 179 -17.32 -30.36 2.98
N ASP A 180 -17.59 -30.72 4.24
CA ASP A 180 -17.45 -32.07 4.80
C ASP A 180 -16.10 -32.73 4.50
N PRO A 181 -14.97 -32.09 4.87
CA PRO A 181 -13.63 -32.51 4.46
C PRO A 181 -13.24 -33.92 4.94
N ASP A 182 -13.83 -34.40 6.04
CA ASP A 182 -13.57 -35.73 6.60
C ASP A 182 -14.60 -36.79 6.14
N GLY A 183 -15.60 -36.39 5.37
CA GLY A 183 -16.68 -37.23 4.86
C GLY A 183 -16.75 -37.19 3.34
N ALA A 184 -17.87 -36.71 2.81
CA ALA A 184 -18.06 -36.53 1.36
C ALA A 184 -17.48 -35.18 0.91
N ALA A 185 -16.15 -35.05 1.00
CA ALA A 185 -15.43 -33.81 0.70
C ALA A 185 -15.84 -33.23 -0.66
N ARG A 186 -16.30 -31.98 -0.65
CA ARG A 186 -16.79 -31.28 -1.83
C ARG A 186 -16.18 -29.89 -1.92
N GLN A 187 -15.37 -29.65 -2.95
CA GLN A 187 -14.92 -28.31 -3.32
C GLN A 187 -16.11 -27.47 -3.81
N VAL A 188 -16.27 -26.27 -3.27
CA VAL A 188 -17.39 -25.37 -3.60
C VAL A 188 -16.96 -24.01 -4.15
N ILE A 189 -15.66 -23.79 -4.37
CA ILE A 189 -15.13 -22.63 -5.12
C ILE A 189 -15.09 -22.92 -6.62
N GLN A 190 -15.43 -21.93 -7.45
CA GLN A 190 -15.49 -22.06 -8.92
C GLN A 190 -14.16 -21.81 -9.63
N ASN A 191 -13.35 -20.88 -9.11
CA ASN A 191 -12.07 -20.47 -9.71
C ASN A 191 -11.21 -19.84 -8.60
N GLY A 192 -10.57 -20.71 -7.83
CA GLY A 192 -9.69 -20.32 -6.73
C GLY A 192 -8.24 -20.09 -7.15
N THR A 193 -7.88 -20.54 -8.36
CA THR A 193 -6.52 -20.48 -8.91
C THR A 193 -6.35 -19.35 -9.93
N PHE A 194 -7.43 -18.67 -10.34
CA PHE A 194 -7.43 -17.54 -11.29
C PHE A 194 -6.88 -17.82 -12.70
N GLU A 195 -6.40 -19.03 -12.98
CA GLU A 195 -5.87 -19.47 -14.28
C GLU A 195 -6.84 -19.33 -15.47
N ALA A 196 -8.15 -19.33 -15.19
CA ALA A 196 -9.17 -19.17 -16.23
C ALA A 196 -9.43 -17.69 -16.59
N ASP A 197 -8.85 -16.74 -15.86
CA ASP A 197 -9.10 -15.31 -16.02
C ASP A 197 -8.11 -14.63 -16.98
N THR A 198 -8.52 -13.45 -17.47
CA THR A 198 -7.67 -12.60 -18.30
C THR A 198 -6.85 -11.66 -17.42
N VAL A 199 -5.53 -11.70 -17.58
CA VAL A 199 -4.60 -10.77 -16.90
C VAL A 199 -4.98 -9.31 -17.18
N GLY A 200 -4.92 -8.48 -16.15
CA GLY A 200 -5.30 -7.07 -16.17
C GLY A 200 -6.80 -6.82 -16.08
N SER A 201 -7.63 -7.86 -15.91
CA SER A 201 -9.07 -7.75 -15.75
C SER A 201 -9.51 -8.22 -14.35
N SER A 202 -10.68 -7.79 -13.89
CA SER A 202 -11.30 -8.36 -12.70
C SER A 202 -11.59 -9.86 -12.89
N ALA A 203 -11.42 -10.66 -11.82
CA ALA A 203 -11.64 -12.10 -11.87
C ALA A 203 -13.12 -12.44 -12.19
N SER A 204 -13.35 -13.24 -13.22
CA SER A 204 -14.66 -13.42 -13.88
C SER A 204 -15.75 -14.04 -13.00
N THR A 205 -15.37 -14.91 -12.05
CA THR A 205 -16.29 -15.57 -11.11
C THR A 205 -16.37 -14.85 -9.76
N TRP A 206 -15.66 -13.75 -9.62
CA TRP A 206 -15.61 -12.94 -8.42
C TRP A 206 -16.30 -11.60 -8.68
N ARG A 207 -17.04 -11.12 -7.70
CA ARG A 207 -17.62 -9.78 -7.69
C ARG A 207 -16.83 -9.00 -6.67
N ILE A 208 -16.11 -8.00 -7.12
CA ILE A 208 -15.27 -7.16 -6.28
C ILE A 208 -15.84 -5.75 -6.34
N ILE A 209 -16.21 -5.20 -5.20
CA ILE A 209 -17.05 -4.00 -5.11
C ILE A 209 -16.57 -3.06 -4.00
N GLY A 210 -16.91 -1.78 -4.13
CA GLY A 210 -16.63 -0.76 -3.13
C GLY A 210 -15.14 -0.46 -3.04
N THR A 211 -14.59 -0.36 -1.84
CA THR A 211 -13.16 -0.04 -1.64
C THR A 211 -12.19 -1.08 -2.23
N HIS A 212 -12.68 -2.24 -2.68
CA HIS A 212 -11.85 -3.28 -3.32
C HIS A 212 -11.90 -3.27 -4.85
N GLU A 213 -12.67 -2.40 -5.48
CA GLU A 213 -13.00 -2.47 -6.92
C GLU A 213 -11.79 -2.38 -7.87
N GLN A 214 -10.66 -1.85 -7.40
CA GLN A 214 -9.41 -1.75 -8.15
C GLN A 214 -8.66 -3.09 -8.28
N SER A 215 -9.19 -4.17 -7.73
CA SER A 215 -8.58 -5.50 -7.78
C SER A 215 -8.63 -6.14 -9.18
N TYR A 216 -7.57 -6.83 -9.55
CA TYR A 216 -7.44 -7.46 -10.87
C TYR A 216 -6.58 -8.74 -10.80
N VAL A 217 -6.73 -9.59 -11.81
CA VAL A 217 -5.88 -10.77 -11.98
C VAL A 217 -4.58 -10.34 -12.64
N GLN A 218 -3.45 -10.81 -12.10
CA GLN A 218 -2.13 -10.60 -12.69
C GLN A 218 -1.35 -11.91 -12.75
N VAL A 219 -0.25 -11.90 -13.49
CA VAL A 219 0.75 -12.98 -13.41
C VAL A 219 1.45 -12.90 -12.04
N ASP A 220 1.71 -14.04 -11.42
CA ASP A 220 2.52 -14.11 -10.21
C ASP A 220 3.91 -13.53 -10.49
N PRO A 221 4.38 -12.53 -9.72
CA PRO A 221 5.69 -11.93 -9.92
C PRO A 221 6.86 -12.94 -9.83
N THR A 222 6.64 -14.08 -9.18
CA THR A 222 7.66 -15.12 -8.94
C THR A 222 7.48 -16.37 -9.80
N ASP A 223 6.33 -16.55 -10.46
CA ASP A 223 6.07 -17.63 -11.41
C ASP A 223 5.29 -17.13 -12.63
N PRO A 224 5.94 -16.99 -13.80
CA PRO A 224 5.29 -16.46 -14.99
C PRO A 224 4.18 -17.36 -15.56
N ASN A 225 4.03 -18.60 -15.07
CA ASN A 225 2.98 -19.53 -15.49
C ASN A 225 1.79 -19.59 -14.53
N ASN A 226 1.81 -18.79 -13.46
CA ASN A 226 0.77 -18.75 -12.44
C ASN A 226 0.03 -17.42 -12.49
N HIS A 227 -1.29 -17.44 -12.36
CA HIS A 227 -2.14 -16.27 -12.22
C HIS A 227 -2.58 -16.12 -10.76
N VAL A 228 -2.64 -14.89 -10.28
CA VAL A 228 -3.05 -14.57 -8.91
C VAL A 228 -4.02 -13.41 -8.92
N LEU A 229 -4.91 -13.37 -7.94
CA LEU A 229 -5.72 -12.18 -7.69
C LEU A 229 -4.88 -11.18 -6.89
N ARG A 230 -4.63 -10.01 -7.47
CA ARG A 230 -4.17 -8.85 -6.71
C ARG A 230 -5.39 -8.14 -6.15
N LEU A 231 -5.64 -8.34 -4.86
CA LEU A 231 -6.69 -7.65 -4.12
C LEU A 231 -6.15 -6.30 -3.66
N VAL A 232 -6.74 -5.22 -4.16
CA VAL A 232 -6.40 -3.83 -3.83
C VAL A 232 -7.51 -3.25 -3.00
N ALA A 233 -7.21 -2.74 -1.81
CA ALA A 233 -8.16 -2.12 -0.89
C ALA A 233 -7.79 -0.65 -0.63
N THR A 234 -8.76 0.25 -0.80
CA THR A 234 -8.64 1.66 -0.38
C THR A 234 -9.30 1.94 0.98
N GLY A 235 -9.76 0.88 1.65
CA GLY A 235 -10.44 0.95 2.94
C GLY A 235 -10.94 -0.43 3.40
N PRO A 236 -11.48 -0.51 4.63
CA PRO A 236 -11.81 -1.76 5.29
C PRO A 236 -12.95 -2.52 4.62
N THR A 237 -12.93 -3.85 4.75
CA THR A 237 -14.06 -4.68 4.35
C THR A 237 -15.24 -4.57 5.30
N GLU A 238 -16.46 -4.63 4.76
CA GLU A 238 -17.70 -4.47 5.51
C GLU A 238 -18.66 -5.65 5.31
N HIS A 239 -19.80 -5.62 6.01
CA HIS A 239 -20.78 -6.70 5.90
C HIS A 239 -21.38 -6.81 4.49
N MET A 240 -21.79 -5.69 3.89
CA MET A 240 -22.67 -5.71 2.70
C MET A 240 -22.03 -5.16 1.42
N HIS A 241 -20.90 -4.48 1.54
CA HIS A 241 -20.15 -3.84 0.47
C HIS A 241 -18.66 -3.84 0.85
N ASN A 242 -17.79 -3.26 0.02
CA ASN A 242 -16.34 -3.19 0.26
C ASN A 242 -15.74 -4.60 0.45
N GLN A 243 -15.80 -5.44 -0.58
CA GLN A 243 -15.32 -6.83 -0.49
C GLN A 243 -15.13 -7.48 -1.86
N ALA A 244 -14.34 -8.54 -1.89
CA ALA A 244 -14.37 -9.54 -2.94
C ALA A 244 -15.27 -10.71 -2.50
N GLN A 245 -16.17 -11.14 -3.37
CA GLN A 245 -17.06 -12.27 -3.09
C GLN A 245 -17.23 -13.17 -4.31
N THR A 246 -17.34 -14.47 -4.08
CA THR A 246 -17.71 -15.43 -5.11
C THR A 246 -18.89 -16.28 -4.67
N THR A 247 -19.65 -16.77 -5.65
CA THR A 247 -20.76 -17.68 -5.39
C THR A 247 -20.24 -19.11 -5.29
N LEU A 248 -20.59 -19.80 -4.21
CA LEU A 248 -20.32 -21.21 -3.99
C LEU A 248 -21.06 -22.06 -5.03
N ARG A 249 -20.31 -22.86 -5.79
CA ARG A 249 -20.86 -23.85 -6.71
C ARG A 249 -20.04 -25.13 -6.75
N ALA A 250 -20.72 -26.24 -6.97
CA ALA A 250 -20.10 -27.52 -7.32
C ALA A 250 -20.84 -28.13 -8.51
N GLY A 251 -20.10 -28.55 -9.54
CA GLY A 251 -20.69 -29.10 -10.76
C GLY A 251 -21.69 -28.16 -11.45
N GLY A 252 -21.42 -26.85 -11.44
CA GLY A 252 -22.28 -25.82 -12.02
C GLY A 252 -23.53 -25.46 -11.20
N THR A 253 -23.79 -26.16 -10.09
CA THR A 253 -24.98 -25.94 -9.24
C THR A 253 -24.63 -25.06 -8.04
N TYR A 254 -25.56 -24.19 -7.63
CA TYR A 254 -25.43 -23.38 -6.41
C TYR A 254 -25.34 -24.25 -5.16
N ILE A 255 -24.40 -23.93 -4.27
CA ILE A 255 -24.27 -24.60 -2.98
C ILE A 255 -24.71 -23.69 -1.84
N THR A 256 -25.77 -24.11 -1.15
CA THR A 256 -26.24 -23.47 0.07
C THR A 256 -25.47 -23.97 1.28
N ILE A 257 -25.03 -23.03 2.11
CA ILE A 257 -24.24 -23.30 3.31
C ILE A 257 -25.05 -24.15 4.30
N ASN A 258 -24.52 -25.31 4.64
CA ASN A 258 -25.08 -26.19 5.66
C ASN A 258 -24.48 -25.85 7.03
N GLY A 259 -25.29 -25.26 7.91
CA GLY A 259 -24.83 -24.85 9.24
C GLY A 259 -24.38 -25.98 10.17
N ASN A 260 -24.67 -27.24 9.83
CA ASN A 260 -24.24 -28.41 10.58
C ASN A 260 -22.97 -29.06 10.00
N ALA A 261 -22.60 -28.74 8.76
CA ALA A 261 -21.41 -29.27 8.12
C ALA A 261 -20.15 -28.56 8.65
N VAL A 262 -19.04 -29.30 8.66
CA VAL A 262 -17.70 -28.73 8.82
C VAL A 262 -17.23 -28.27 7.44
N TYR A 263 -16.62 -27.09 7.38
CA TYR A 263 -15.93 -26.59 6.21
C TYR A 263 -14.45 -26.44 6.52
N GLU A 264 -13.60 -26.75 5.54
CA GLU A 264 -12.20 -26.36 5.51
C GLU A 264 -12.04 -25.23 4.50
N ILE A 265 -11.47 -24.11 4.93
CA ILE A 265 -11.13 -22.99 4.06
C ILE A 265 -9.61 -22.93 4.02
N SER A 266 -9.05 -22.88 2.81
CA SER A 266 -7.63 -22.69 2.60
C SER A 266 -7.37 -21.70 1.47
N LEU A 267 -6.26 -20.98 1.55
CA LEU A 267 -5.76 -20.10 0.50
C LEU A 267 -4.26 -19.85 0.68
N ARG A 268 -3.59 -19.39 -0.37
CA ARG A 268 -2.29 -18.73 -0.26
C ARG A 268 -2.51 -17.21 -0.29
N ALA A 269 -1.77 -16.51 0.56
CA ALA A 269 -1.74 -15.07 0.61
C ALA A 269 -0.29 -14.57 0.68
N LYS A 270 0.02 -13.49 -0.03
CA LYS A 270 1.27 -12.76 0.11
C LYS A 270 0.96 -11.28 0.25
N TRP A 271 1.28 -10.72 1.41
CA TRP A 271 1.15 -9.29 1.68
C TRP A 271 2.07 -8.50 0.74
N LEU A 272 1.60 -7.35 0.26
CA LEU A 272 2.41 -6.44 -0.55
C LEU A 272 2.61 -5.09 0.13
N SER A 273 1.55 -4.52 0.68
CA SER A 273 1.57 -3.21 1.35
C SER A 273 0.31 -3.00 2.19
N GLY A 274 0.36 -2.02 3.09
CA GLY A 274 -0.78 -1.63 3.90
C GLY A 274 -1.25 -2.69 4.90
N SER A 275 -2.57 -2.83 5.06
CA SER A 275 -3.17 -3.66 6.11
C SER A 275 -2.77 -5.13 5.94
N ASP A 276 -2.26 -5.72 7.01
CA ASP A 276 -1.89 -7.14 7.09
C ASP A 276 -3.04 -8.01 7.60
N LEU A 277 -4.24 -7.45 7.83
CA LEU A 277 -5.37 -8.17 8.37
C LEU A 277 -6.34 -8.59 7.26
N LEU A 278 -6.24 -9.85 6.84
CA LEU A 278 -7.17 -10.44 5.89
C LEU A 278 -8.36 -11.06 6.61
N ASN A 279 -9.57 -10.59 6.30
CA ASN A 279 -10.80 -11.22 6.75
C ASN A 279 -11.39 -12.13 5.67
N THR A 280 -11.87 -13.29 6.09
CA THR A 280 -12.56 -14.27 5.25
C THR A 280 -13.78 -14.79 6.00
N ARG A 281 -14.87 -15.04 5.28
CA ARG A 281 -16.10 -15.55 5.87
C ARG A 281 -17.02 -16.18 4.82
N LEU A 282 -17.84 -17.10 5.29
CA LEU A 282 -19.04 -17.50 4.56
C LEU A 282 -20.17 -16.50 4.84
N TYR A 283 -21.15 -16.44 3.93
CA TYR A 283 -22.24 -15.46 3.98
C TYR A 283 -22.89 -15.33 5.36
N PHE A 284 -23.22 -14.09 5.73
CA PHE A 284 -23.78 -13.71 7.04
C PHE A 284 -22.83 -13.97 8.23
N ASN A 285 -21.53 -13.78 8.00
CA ASN A 285 -20.48 -13.91 9.01
C ASN A 285 -20.39 -15.32 9.62
N ARG A 286 -20.64 -16.35 8.80
CA ARG A 286 -20.47 -17.75 9.18
C ARG A 286 -19.01 -18.14 9.00
N LEU A 287 -18.46 -18.86 9.98
CA LEU A 287 -17.05 -19.26 10.00
C LEU A 287 -16.09 -18.09 9.65
N PRO A 288 -16.21 -16.93 10.32
CA PRO A 288 -15.34 -15.80 10.04
C PRO A 288 -13.95 -16.07 10.61
N ALA A 289 -12.93 -15.68 9.86
CA ALA A 289 -11.55 -15.67 10.32
C ALA A 289 -10.89 -14.37 9.91
N THR A 290 -10.26 -13.71 10.88
CA THR A 290 -9.29 -12.64 10.61
C THR A 290 -7.91 -13.23 10.79
N THR A 291 -7.10 -13.19 9.74
CA THR A 291 -5.77 -13.77 9.71
C THR A 291 -4.75 -12.66 9.49
N PRO A 292 -3.85 -12.41 10.45
CA PRO A 292 -2.66 -11.61 10.23
C PRO A 292 -1.78 -12.28 9.18
N LEU A 293 -1.42 -11.53 8.15
CA LEU A 293 -0.54 -11.96 7.09
C LEU A 293 0.92 -11.87 7.53
N LEU A 294 1.76 -12.75 7.02
CA LEU A 294 3.21 -12.62 7.19
C LEU A 294 3.69 -11.37 6.42
N THR A 295 4.25 -10.42 7.14
CA THR A 295 4.86 -9.19 6.61
C THR A 295 6.39 -9.27 6.69
N THR A 296 7.05 -8.22 6.19
CA THR A 296 8.49 -8.03 6.40
C THR A 296 8.76 -7.48 7.80
N THR A 297 9.95 -7.73 8.32
CA THR A 297 10.43 -7.08 9.55
C THR A 297 11.18 -5.80 9.27
N THR A 298 11.57 -5.51 8.03
CA THR A 298 12.29 -4.29 7.59
C THR A 298 11.41 -3.46 6.65
N TRP A 299 11.41 -2.14 6.83
CA TRP A 299 10.52 -1.19 6.14
C TRP A 299 11.33 -0.13 5.40
N GLY A 300 10.94 0.20 4.17
CA GLY A 300 11.66 1.16 3.34
C GLY A 300 13.13 0.83 3.10
N THR A 301 13.86 1.82 2.59
CA THR A 301 15.29 1.69 2.27
C THR A 301 16.18 2.71 2.98
N PRO A 302 16.15 2.82 4.32
CA PRO A 302 16.98 3.79 5.03
C PRO A 302 18.47 3.55 4.73
N GLY A 303 19.20 4.65 4.52
CA GLY A 303 20.61 4.69 4.16
C GLY A 303 20.94 4.15 2.76
N GLN A 304 19.95 3.97 1.89
CA GLN A 304 20.09 3.38 0.55
C GLN A 304 19.20 4.09 -0.48
N GLN A 305 19.39 3.76 -1.76
CA GLN A 305 18.51 4.26 -2.81
C GLN A 305 17.07 3.78 -2.61
N ASN A 306 16.13 4.73 -2.61
CA ASN A 306 14.68 4.49 -2.50
C ASN A 306 14.19 3.37 -3.41
N SER A 307 13.38 2.47 -2.85
CA SER A 307 12.74 1.36 -3.58
C SER A 307 11.85 1.86 -4.73
N ARG A 308 11.31 3.07 -4.58
CA ARG A 308 10.49 3.75 -5.60
C ARG A 308 11.29 4.70 -6.49
N PHE A 309 12.62 4.64 -6.46
CA PHE A 309 13.47 5.50 -7.25
C PHE A 309 13.15 5.41 -8.74
N VAL A 310 13.03 6.57 -9.36
CA VAL A 310 13.05 6.73 -10.80
C VAL A 310 13.98 7.89 -11.13
N SER A 311 14.71 7.77 -12.24
CA SER A 311 15.66 8.81 -12.65
C SER A 311 15.00 10.13 -13.01
N ASN A 312 13.72 10.09 -13.37
CA ASN A 312 12.89 11.23 -13.71
C ASN A 312 11.41 10.79 -13.60
N ILE A 313 10.64 11.39 -12.69
CA ILE A 313 9.19 11.10 -12.50
C ILE A 313 8.30 11.71 -13.59
N GLY A 314 8.83 12.62 -14.39
CA GLY A 314 8.12 13.46 -15.34
C GLY A 314 7.57 14.74 -14.69
N PRO A 315 6.81 15.54 -15.44
CA PRO A 315 6.32 16.81 -14.94
C PRO A 315 5.27 16.62 -13.85
N THR A 316 5.48 17.31 -12.73
CA THR A 316 4.44 17.58 -11.74
C THR A 316 3.59 18.76 -12.20
N TYR A 317 2.40 18.93 -11.65
CA TYR A 317 1.52 20.03 -12.07
C TYR A 317 0.61 20.55 -10.96
N SER A 318 0.35 21.85 -11.02
CA SER A 318 -0.59 22.57 -10.15
C SER A 318 -1.61 23.34 -10.98
N GLY A 319 -2.64 23.88 -10.31
CA GLY A 319 -3.61 24.78 -10.93
C GLY A 319 -4.46 24.14 -12.05
N LEU A 320 -4.69 22.83 -11.99
CA LEU A 320 -5.55 22.14 -12.96
C LEU A 320 -6.93 22.80 -13.01
N SER A 321 -7.29 23.29 -14.18
CA SER A 321 -8.57 23.93 -14.44
C SER A 321 -9.03 23.61 -15.86
N HIS A 322 -10.34 23.66 -16.08
CA HIS A 322 -10.90 23.64 -17.41
C HIS A 322 -11.98 24.70 -17.58
N GLY A 323 -12.14 25.18 -18.80
CA GLY A 323 -13.10 26.22 -19.16
C GLY A 323 -13.73 25.95 -20.51
N PRO A 324 -15.08 26.02 -20.62
CA PRO A 324 -16.05 26.28 -19.55
C PRO A 324 -16.24 25.06 -18.62
N THR A 325 -16.76 25.30 -17.41
CA THR A 325 -17.11 24.24 -16.45
C THR A 325 -18.23 23.33 -16.98
N VAL A 326 -19.19 23.91 -17.71
CA VAL A 326 -20.26 23.19 -18.40
C VAL A 326 -20.23 23.62 -19.87
N PRO A 327 -19.55 22.86 -20.74
CA PRO A 327 -19.53 23.15 -22.17
C PRO A 327 -20.91 22.90 -22.79
N ALA A 328 -21.33 23.80 -23.67
CA ALA A 328 -22.42 23.50 -24.60
C ALA A 328 -22.01 22.36 -25.55
N PRO A 329 -22.97 21.67 -26.20
CA PRO A 329 -22.64 20.72 -27.25
C PRO A 329 -21.67 21.33 -28.27
N ASP A 330 -20.62 20.57 -28.59
CA ASP A 330 -19.56 20.96 -29.53
C ASP A 330 -18.76 22.22 -29.16
N GLN A 331 -18.83 22.68 -27.91
CA GLN A 331 -18.01 23.79 -27.43
C GLN A 331 -16.60 23.33 -27.05
N ASP A 332 -15.59 24.04 -27.54
CA ASP A 332 -14.20 23.82 -27.15
C ASP A 332 -14.02 23.97 -25.63
N VAL A 333 -13.29 23.03 -25.03
CA VAL A 333 -12.86 23.07 -23.63
C VAL A 333 -11.36 23.30 -23.58
N LEU A 334 -10.95 24.42 -22.99
CA LEU A 334 -9.57 24.66 -22.66
C LEU A 334 -9.25 24.00 -21.33
N VAL A 335 -8.22 23.16 -21.29
CA VAL A 335 -7.66 22.60 -20.05
C VAL A 335 -6.29 23.25 -19.81
N SER A 336 -6.07 23.75 -18.60
CA SER A 336 -4.87 24.49 -18.21
C SER A 336 -4.27 23.91 -16.94
N VAL A 337 -2.94 23.85 -16.90
CA VAL A 337 -2.12 23.48 -15.73
C VAL A 337 -0.85 24.35 -15.72
N THR A 338 -0.25 24.51 -14.55
CA THR A 338 1.14 24.95 -14.40
C THR A 338 1.98 23.73 -14.14
N ALA A 339 2.82 23.33 -15.11
CA ALA A 339 3.65 22.14 -15.00
C ALA A 339 5.12 22.51 -14.71
N ALA A 340 5.80 21.65 -13.96
CA ALA A 340 7.20 21.79 -13.59
C ALA A 340 7.92 20.44 -13.67
N ASP A 341 9.15 20.44 -14.17
CA ASP A 341 10.04 19.28 -14.23
C ASP A 341 11.48 19.80 -14.16
N PRO A 342 12.31 19.32 -13.21
CA PRO A 342 13.71 19.77 -13.08
C PRO A 342 14.56 19.48 -14.33
N ASP A 343 14.22 18.44 -15.10
CA ASP A 343 14.91 18.05 -16.33
C ASP A 343 14.28 18.68 -17.58
N GLY A 344 13.17 19.41 -17.41
CA GLY A 344 12.45 20.11 -18.46
C GLY A 344 11.35 19.29 -19.13
N ILE A 345 10.37 20.00 -19.71
CA ILE A 345 9.14 19.41 -20.25
C ILE A 345 9.21 19.32 -21.77
N THR A 346 9.29 18.10 -22.31
CA THR A 346 9.26 17.89 -23.77
C THR A 346 7.83 17.88 -24.33
N SER A 347 6.90 17.23 -23.63
CA SER A 347 5.50 17.13 -24.06
C SER A 347 4.57 16.84 -22.89
N MET A 348 3.31 17.26 -23.01
CA MET A 348 2.22 16.84 -22.12
C MET A 348 1.04 16.36 -22.95
N ARG A 349 0.35 15.33 -22.46
CA ARG A 349 -0.86 14.78 -23.09
C ARG A 349 -2.02 14.87 -22.12
N VAL A 350 -3.09 15.52 -22.55
CA VAL A 350 -4.37 15.50 -21.81
C VAL A 350 -5.15 14.24 -22.21
N VAL A 351 -5.58 13.47 -21.21
CA VAL A 351 -6.51 12.35 -21.36
C VAL A 351 -7.79 12.72 -20.64
N TYR A 352 -8.93 12.56 -21.29
CA TYR A 352 -10.25 12.94 -20.75
C TYR A 352 -11.30 11.87 -21.08
N ALA A 353 -12.31 11.77 -20.22
CA ALA A 353 -13.51 10.98 -20.45
C ALA A 353 -14.73 11.90 -20.30
N VAL A 354 -15.73 11.74 -21.17
CA VAL A 354 -16.93 12.60 -21.19
C VAL A 354 -18.02 12.06 -20.27
N ASN A 355 -17.94 10.78 -19.88
CA ASN A 355 -18.82 10.14 -18.92
C ASN A 355 -17.94 9.27 -18.03
N GLY A 356 -17.83 9.62 -16.75
CA GLY A 356 -17.20 8.78 -15.72
C GLY A 356 -17.99 7.51 -15.47
#